data_AF-A0A0M4JJL9-F1
#
_entry.id   AF-A0A0M4JJL9-F1
#
_cell.length_a   1.000
_cell.length_b   1.000
_cell.length_c   1.000
_cell.angle_alpha   90.00
_cell.angle_beta   90.00
_cell.angle_gamma   90.00
#
_symmetry.space_group_name_H-M   'P 1'
#
loop_
_entity.id
_entity.type
_entity.pdbx_description
1 polymer ?
#
loop_
_entity_poly.entity_id
_entity_poly.type
_entity_poly.pdbx_seq_one_letter_code
_entity_poly.pdbx_strand_id
1 'polypeptide(L)'
;MKKLLGLLGAAGLVATTSATVVACGGDKEEEKIDLSKLTLTVESGKTLEEAKTDITKQINEKSADAKIDTDFTVTLKSKEANDEETGKDVLKDGTVLTVAATGDSKLLTGSKEVEVGAKPESEKKDISKLTAEIKAETTQEDAKKAIVAEIEKLSKDAKETVDYTIAFTKKTNEGEDVVAEGDSFKVEATKSSKLLTGTATIVVVKK
;
A
#
# COMPACT_ATOMS: atom_id res chain seq x y z
N MET A 1 40.32 63.84 19.97
CA MET A 1 39.08 64.49 19.49
C MET A 1 37.95 64.07 20.41
N LYS A 2 37.34 65.05 21.10
CA LYS A 2 35.93 65.42 20.97
C LYS A 2 34.99 64.25 21.36
N LYS A 3 34.54 64.25 22.61
CA LYS A 3 33.23 64.81 23.05
C LYS A 3 32.09 63.88 22.58
N LEU A 4 31.52 63.11 23.50
CA LEU A 4 30.41 63.49 24.39
C LEU A 4 29.06 63.59 23.64
N LEU A 5 28.07 62.97 24.27
CA LEU A 5 26.65 63.34 24.28
C LEU A 5 25.76 62.80 23.16
N GLY A 6 24.89 61.88 23.60
CA GLY A 6 23.68 61.40 22.96
C GLY A 6 23.02 60.39 23.91
N LEU A 7 22.79 60.78 25.17
CA LEU A 7 21.46 61.24 25.60
C LEU A 7 20.50 60.05 25.64
N LEU A 8 20.45 59.30 26.74
CA LEU A 8 19.55 59.57 27.87
C LEU A 8 18.10 59.81 27.41
N GLY A 9 17.35 58.73 27.35
CA GLY A 9 15.89 58.70 27.36
C GLY A 9 15.46 57.24 27.38
N ALA A 10 14.67 56.73 28.31
CA ALA A 10 14.04 57.31 29.47
C ALA A 10 13.77 56.13 30.42
N ALA A 11 13.91 56.39 31.71
CA ALA A 11 13.34 55.55 32.74
C ALA A 11 11.83 55.47 32.49
N GLY A 12 11.28 54.26 32.54
CA GLY A 12 9.83 54.10 32.46
C GLY A 12 9.42 52.70 32.13
N LEU A 13 9.64 51.76 33.07
CA LEU A 13 8.65 50.77 33.49
C LEU A 13 9.30 49.84 34.51
N VAL A 14 9.22 50.24 35.78
CA VAL A 14 9.19 49.29 36.88
C VAL A 14 7.85 48.57 36.77
N ALA A 15 7.78 47.54 35.92
CA ALA A 15 6.72 46.56 35.96
C ALA A 15 7.15 45.50 36.98
N THR A 16 6.54 45.64 38.14
CA THR A 16 6.44 44.69 39.24
C THR A 16 6.74 43.24 38.85
N THR A 17 7.66 42.68 39.62
CA THR A 17 7.86 41.26 39.87
C THR A 17 6.54 40.50 39.90
N SER A 18 6.21 39.82 38.81
CA SER A 18 5.64 38.49 38.90
C SER A 18 6.71 37.56 38.39
N ALA A 19 7.63 37.19 39.30
CA ALA A 19 8.19 35.86 39.25
C ALA A 19 6.99 34.90 39.37
N THR A 20 6.33 34.63 38.25
CA THR A 20 5.60 33.39 38.12
C THR A 20 6.70 32.36 38.19
N VAL A 21 6.91 31.86 39.40
CA VAL A 21 7.36 30.49 39.61
C VAL A 21 6.61 29.71 38.54
N VAL A 22 7.32 29.30 37.50
CA VAL A 22 6.92 28.14 36.74
C VAL A 22 6.97 27.07 37.81
N ALA A 23 5.84 26.89 38.49
CA ALA A 23 5.58 25.69 39.24
C ALA A 23 6.04 24.60 38.29
N CYS A 24 7.03 23.80 38.70
CA CYS A 24 7.32 22.55 38.05
C CYS A 24 5.95 21.97 37.73
N GLY A 25 5.55 22.05 36.46
CA GLY A 25 4.37 21.37 35.98
C GLY A 25 4.82 19.96 36.18
N GLY A 26 4.41 19.36 37.32
CA GLY A 26 4.78 18.01 37.67
C GLY A 26 4.56 17.23 36.41
N ASP A 27 5.63 16.63 35.91
CA ASP A 27 5.64 15.91 34.64
C ASP A 27 4.34 15.12 34.63
N LYS A 28 3.37 15.59 33.84
CA LYS A 28 2.20 14.77 33.58
C LYS A 28 2.84 13.69 32.76
N GLU A 29 3.23 12.60 33.43
CA GLU A 29 3.64 11.39 32.75
C GLU A 29 2.56 11.16 31.73
N GLU A 30 2.90 11.41 30.46
CA GLU A 30 1.98 11.18 29.38
C GLU A 30 1.63 9.70 29.49
N GLU A 31 0.33 9.43 29.60
CA GLU A 31 -0.16 8.09 29.86
C GLU A 31 0.32 7.19 28.72
N LYS A 32 1.19 6.23 29.07
CA LYS A 32 1.75 5.31 28.07
C LYS A 32 0.62 4.55 27.39
N ILE A 33 0.70 4.44 26.08
CA ILE A 33 -0.26 3.66 25.30
C ILE A 33 0.07 2.18 25.45
N ASP A 34 -0.91 1.43 25.96
CA ASP A 34 -0.81 -0.02 26.13
C ASP A 34 -1.09 -0.74 24.81
N LEU A 35 -0.06 -1.39 24.26
CA LEU A 35 -0.12 -2.14 23.00
C LEU A 35 -1.16 -3.25 23.01
N SER A 36 -1.48 -3.83 24.17
CA SER A 36 -2.48 -4.91 24.27
C SER A 36 -3.90 -4.44 23.87
N LYS A 37 -4.17 -3.14 24.05
CA LYS A 37 -5.45 -2.49 23.76
C LYS A 37 -5.57 -2.03 22.30
N LEU A 38 -4.48 -2.02 21.54
CA LEU A 38 -4.51 -1.62 20.12
C LEU A 38 -5.08 -2.74 19.25
N THR A 39 -5.84 -2.38 18.22
CA THR A 39 -6.23 -3.32 17.17
C THR A 39 -5.20 -3.19 16.06
N LEU A 40 -4.29 -4.15 15.98
CA LEU A 40 -3.24 -4.22 14.97
C LEU A 40 -3.58 -5.34 13.99
N THR A 41 -3.39 -5.07 12.70
CA THR A 41 -3.69 -6.01 11.62
C THR A 41 -2.53 -6.07 10.64
N VAL A 42 -2.22 -7.26 10.15
CA VAL A 42 -1.21 -7.51 9.11
C VAL A 42 -1.80 -8.50 8.12
N GLU A 43 -1.58 -8.26 6.83
CA GLU A 43 -2.08 -9.12 5.76
C GLU A 43 -1.01 -10.11 5.30
N SER A 44 -1.43 -11.32 4.95
CA SER A 44 -0.57 -12.34 4.33
C SER A 44 -0.02 -11.87 2.99
N GLY A 45 1.11 -12.42 2.56
CA GLY A 45 1.76 -12.06 1.29
C GLY A 45 2.72 -10.87 1.39
N LYS A 46 2.86 -10.27 2.59
CA LYS A 46 3.82 -9.19 2.87
C LYS A 46 5.12 -9.77 3.43
N THR A 47 6.23 -9.08 3.18
CA THR A 47 7.51 -9.33 3.86
C THR A 47 7.46 -8.84 5.31
N LEU A 48 8.38 -9.31 6.15
CA LEU A 48 8.49 -8.82 7.54
C LEU A 48 8.70 -7.30 7.61
N GLU A 49 9.47 -6.71 6.70
CA GLU A 49 9.73 -5.27 6.66
C GLU A 49 8.48 -4.46 6.27
N GLU A 50 7.66 -4.98 5.35
CA GLU A 50 6.36 -4.38 5.03
C GLU A 50 5.39 -4.47 6.21
N ALA A 51 5.34 -5.62 6.91
CA ALA A 51 4.53 -5.78 8.11
C ALA A 51 4.95 -4.83 9.25
N LYS A 52 6.26 -4.63 9.46
CA LYS A 52 6.79 -3.62 10.39
C LYS A 52 6.29 -2.22 10.05
N THR A 53 6.30 -1.88 8.77
CA THR A 53 5.82 -0.58 8.28
C THR A 53 4.33 -0.39 8.57
N ASP A 54 3.50 -1.40 8.30
CA ASP A 54 2.06 -1.37 8.56
C ASP A 54 1.73 -1.27 10.05
N ILE A 55 2.42 -2.03 10.89
CA ILE A 55 2.27 -1.97 12.35
C ILE A 55 2.68 -0.60 12.87
N THR A 56 3.80 -0.05 12.38
CA THR A 56 4.26 1.29 12.76
C THR A 56 3.22 2.35 12.41
N LYS A 57 2.64 2.27 11.22
CA LYS A 57 1.58 3.21 10.80
C LYS A 57 0.37 3.14 11.74
N GLN A 58 -0.11 1.95 12.08
CA GLN A 58 -1.25 1.76 12.99
C GLN A 58 -0.95 2.23 14.42
N ILE A 59 0.28 2.03 14.92
CA ILE A 59 0.69 2.58 16.22
C ILE A 59 0.75 4.11 16.17
N ASN A 60 1.25 4.69 15.08
CA ASN A 60 1.39 6.14 14.92
C ASN A 60 0.04 6.89 14.84
N GLU A 61 -1.05 6.19 14.52
CA GLU A 61 -2.41 6.74 14.63
C GLU A 61 -2.81 7.03 16.09
N LYS A 62 -2.16 6.38 17.06
CA LYS A 62 -2.36 6.60 18.50
C LYS A 62 -1.19 7.31 19.17
N SER A 63 0.04 7.09 18.69
CA SER A 63 1.28 7.63 19.22
C SER A 63 2.18 8.12 18.09
N ALA A 64 1.97 9.33 17.59
CA ALA A 64 2.61 9.84 16.37
C ALA A 64 4.16 9.78 16.38
N ASP A 65 4.78 9.88 17.56
CA ASP A 65 6.23 9.90 17.73
C ASP A 65 6.86 8.54 17.99
N ALA A 66 6.07 7.46 18.07
CA ALA A 66 6.57 6.13 18.33
C ALA A 66 7.45 5.63 17.18
N LYS A 67 8.61 5.05 17.52
CA LYS A 67 9.56 4.51 16.52
C LYS A 67 9.86 3.05 16.78
N ILE A 68 9.90 2.28 15.71
CA ILE A 68 10.38 0.90 15.76
C ILE A 68 11.84 0.86 16.23
N ASP A 69 12.21 -0.17 16.98
CA ASP A 69 13.49 -0.40 17.65
C ASP A 69 13.86 0.63 18.74
N THR A 70 13.11 1.72 18.88
CA THR A 70 13.26 2.68 19.98
C THR A 70 12.17 2.52 21.02
N ASP A 71 10.90 2.50 20.60
CA ASP A 71 9.72 2.43 21.46
C ASP A 71 9.05 1.06 21.46
N PHE A 72 9.16 0.32 20.36
CA PHE A 72 8.63 -1.03 20.24
C PHE A 72 9.43 -1.86 19.25
N THR A 73 9.31 -3.18 19.35
CA THR A 73 9.91 -4.14 18.42
C THR A 73 8.83 -5.01 17.82
N VAL A 74 9.08 -5.52 16.61
CA VAL A 74 8.23 -6.50 15.92
C VAL A 74 9.08 -7.71 15.58
N THR A 75 8.70 -8.88 16.11
CA THR A 75 9.45 -10.12 15.94
C THR A 75 8.55 -11.26 15.49
N LEU A 76 9.11 -12.20 14.74
CA LEU A 76 8.40 -13.40 14.30
C LEU A 76 8.40 -14.43 15.43
N LYS A 77 7.23 -14.92 15.83
CA LYS A 77 7.12 -15.90 16.93
C LYS A 77 7.47 -17.32 16.48
N SER A 78 7.23 -17.67 15.21
CA SER A 78 7.58 -18.98 14.63
C SER A 78 8.23 -18.84 13.25
N LYS A 79 9.35 -19.55 13.03
CA LYS A 79 10.02 -19.65 11.72
C LYS A 79 9.22 -20.55 10.77
N GLU A 80 8.15 -20.06 10.16
CA GLU A 80 7.44 -20.79 9.10
C GLU A 80 7.37 -20.05 7.75
N ALA A 81 7.98 -18.87 7.68
CA ALA A 81 8.01 -18.05 6.47
C ALA A 81 9.31 -18.31 5.69
N ASN A 82 9.39 -19.42 4.96
CA ASN A 82 10.24 -19.48 3.78
C ASN A 82 9.32 -19.70 2.57
N ASP A 83 9.38 -18.77 1.63
CA ASP A 83 8.86 -18.92 0.29
C ASP A 83 10.05 -19.28 -0.61
N GLU A 84 10.18 -20.57 -0.92
CA GLU A 84 11.28 -21.12 -1.72
C GLU A 84 11.33 -20.53 -3.14
N GLU A 85 10.24 -19.91 -3.62
CA GLU A 85 10.12 -19.44 -5.00
C GLU A 85 10.69 -18.03 -5.21
N THR A 86 10.66 -17.17 -4.17
CA THR A 86 11.11 -15.77 -4.27
C THR A 86 12.41 -15.47 -3.52
N GLY A 87 12.86 -16.37 -2.64
CA GLY A 87 14.01 -16.14 -1.76
C GLY A 87 13.78 -14.99 -0.76
N LYS A 88 12.53 -14.57 -0.57
CA LYS A 88 12.12 -13.58 0.43
C LYS A 88 11.20 -14.24 1.44
N ASP A 89 11.38 -13.89 2.72
CA ASP A 89 10.51 -14.35 3.80
C ASP A 89 9.16 -13.62 3.72
N VAL A 90 8.21 -14.22 3.03
CA VAL A 90 6.83 -13.74 2.91
C VAL A 90 5.97 -14.35 4.03
N LEU A 91 5.25 -13.50 4.75
CA LEU A 91 4.36 -13.90 5.83
C LEU A 91 3.13 -14.61 5.27
N LYS A 92 2.85 -15.81 5.77
CA LYS A 92 1.68 -16.62 5.40
C LYS A 92 0.51 -16.32 6.34
N ASP A 93 -0.70 -16.61 5.88
CA ASP A 93 -1.90 -16.59 6.75
C ASP A 93 -1.67 -17.46 8.00
N GLY A 94 -2.08 -16.95 9.16
CA GLY A 94 -1.86 -17.58 10.47
C GLY A 94 -0.46 -17.37 11.07
N THR A 95 0.46 -16.69 10.38
CA THR A 95 1.77 -16.34 10.95
C THR A 95 1.58 -15.41 12.15
N VAL A 96 2.26 -15.66 13.28
CA VAL A 96 2.15 -14.82 14.48
C VAL A 96 3.36 -13.91 14.65
N LEU A 97 3.08 -12.61 14.73
CA LEU A 97 4.06 -11.57 15.08
C LEU A 97 3.88 -11.15 16.54
N THR A 98 4.99 -10.90 17.22
CA THR A 98 5.00 -10.32 18.56
C THR A 98 5.40 -8.85 18.45
N VAL A 99 4.51 -7.96 18.89
CA VAL A 99 4.75 -6.52 19.02
C VAL A 99 4.92 -6.21 20.50
N ALA A 100 6.08 -5.70 20.91
CA ALA A 100 6.37 -5.44 22.32
C ALA A 100 7.01 -4.07 22.50
N ALA A 101 6.57 -3.33 23.51
CA ALA A 101 7.20 -2.08 23.91
C ALA A 101 8.64 -2.35 24.40
N THR A 102 9.57 -1.48 24.05
CA THR A 102 10.93 -1.54 24.60
C THR A 102 10.91 -1.12 26.07
N GLY A 103 11.87 -1.62 26.86
CA GLY A 103 11.97 -1.26 28.28
C GLY A 103 12.17 0.24 28.52
N ASP A 104 12.78 0.93 27.55
CA ASP A 104 13.10 2.36 27.61
C ASP A 104 12.02 3.25 26.98
N SER A 105 10.93 2.67 26.43
CA SER A 105 9.89 3.48 25.80
C SER A 105 9.20 4.38 26.81
N LYS A 106 9.10 5.67 26.45
CA LYS A 106 8.32 6.67 27.19
C LYS A 106 6.87 6.74 26.70
N LEU A 107 6.59 6.21 25.52
CA LEU A 107 5.31 6.37 24.83
C LEU A 107 4.43 5.11 24.93
N LEU A 108 5.05 3.93 25.00
CA LEU A 108 4.36 2.65 24.88
C LEU A 108 4.60 1.74 26.08
N THR A 109 3.67 0.82 26.33
CA THR A 109 3.81 -0.28 27.28
C THR A 109 3.11 -1.54 26.80
N GLY A 110 3.38 -2.67 27.46
CA GLY A 110 2.76 -3.96 27.17
C GLY A 110 3.30 -4.65 25.91
N SER A 111 2.62 -5.72 25.52
CA SER A 111 2.90 -6.47 24.30
C SER A 111 1.61 -7.07 23.74
N LYS A 112 1.63 -7.42 22.46
CA LYS A 112 0.52 -8.05 21.76
C LYS A 112 1.02 -9.00 20.70
N GLU A 113 0.31 -10.12 20.56
CA GLU A 113 0.45 -11.02 19.42
C GLU A 113 -0.52 -10.58 18.32
N VAL A 114 0.01 -10.47 17.11
CA VAL A 114 -0.73 -10.08 15.91
C VAL A 114 -0.66 -11.25 14.94
N GLU A 115 -1.82 -11.87 14.73
CA GLU A 115 -1.96 -12.91 13.72
C GLU A 115 -2.08 -12.26 12.34
N VAL A 116 -1.26 -12.72 11.41
CA VAL A 116 -1.31 -12.32 10.00
C VAL A 116 -2.58 -12.93 9.41
N GLY A 117 -3.53 -12.07 9.06
CA GLY A 117 -4.77 -12.51 8.46
C GLY A 117 -4.63 -12.72 6.96
N ALA A 118 -5.51 -13.55 6.40
CA ALA A 118 -5.62 -13.74 4.97
C ALA A 118 -5.75 -12.40 4.26
N LYS A 119 -4.95 -12.20 3.21
CA LYS A 119 -5.11 -11.06 2.32
C LYS A 119 -6.56 -11.11 1.81
N PRO A 120 -7.37 -10.06 2.01
CA PRO A 120 -8.72 -10.05 1.50
C PRO A 120 -8.66 -10.35 0.00
N GLU A 121 -9.44 -11.35 -0.46
CA GLU A 121 -9.50 -11.66 -1.88
C GLU A 121 -9.86 -10.35 -2.59
N SER A 122 -8.95 -9.86 -3.43
CA SER A 122 -9.19 -8.67 -4.22
C SER A 122 -10.48 -8.89 -4.98
N GLU A 123 -11.46 -7.99 -4.81
CA GLU A 123 -12.72 -8.08 -5.52
C GLU A 123 -12.43 -8.20 -7.02
N LYS A 124 -12.86 -9.32 -7.62
CA LYS A 124 -12.58 -9.62 -9.02
C LYS A 124 -13.07 -8.46 -9.88
N LYS A 125 -12.20 -7.96 -10.76
CA LYS A 125 -12.57 -6.91 -11.69
C LYS A 125 -13.33 -7.53 -12.85
N ASP A 126 -14.55 -7.04 -13.08
CA ASP A 126 -15.36 -7.46 -14.21
C ASP A 126 -14.85 -6.82 -15.50
N ILE A 127 -14.43 -7.65 -16.46
CA ILE A 127 -13.96 -7.22 -17.77
C ILE A 127 -15.08 -7.13 -18.80
N SER A 128 -16.34 -7.36 -18.45
CA SER A 128 -17.46 -7.36 -19.41
C SER A 128 -17.70 -6.01 -20.10
N LYS A 129 -17.15 -4.92 -19.54
CA LYS A 129 -17.18 -3.57 -20.12
C LYS A 129 -15.81 -3.13 -20.68
N LEU A 130 -14.86 -4.05 -20.83
CA LEU A 130 -13.55 -3.76 -21.39
C LEU A 130 -13.70 -3.26 -22.83
N THR A 131 -13.10 -2.10 -23.11
CA THR A 131 -13.05 -1.49 -24.44
C THR A 131 -11.60 -1.18 -24.77
N ALA A 132 -11.17 -1.49 -25.99
CA ALA A 132 -9.88 -1.05 -26.51
C ALA A 132 -10.07 -0.52 -27.94
N GLU A 133 -9.40 0.59 -28.26
CA GLU A 133 -9.42 1.15 -29.61
C GLU A 133 -8.40 0.41 -30.49
N ILE A 134 -8.90 -0.52 -31.31
CA ILE A 134 -8.07 -1.26 -32.26
C ILE A 134 -8.35 -0.73 -33.67
N LYS A 135 -7.30 -0.21 -34.30
CA LYS A 135 -7.37 0.33 -35.66
C LYS A 135 -7.22 -0.81 -36.66
N ALA A 136 -7.97 -0.74 -37.76
CA ALA A 136 -7.72 -1.61 -38.91
C ALA A 136 -6.29 -1.45 -39.45
N GLU A 137 -5.79 -2.46 -40.16
CA GLU A 137 -4.46 -2.53 -40.78
C GLU A 137 -3.30 -2.60 -39.78
N THR A 138 -3.57 -2.79 -38.48
CA THR A 138 -2.52 -3.12 -37.50
C THR A 138 -2.24 -4.62 -37.49
N THR A 139 -1.11 -5.01 -36.92
CA THR A 139 -0.82 -6.43 -36.69
C THR A 139 -1.73 -6.98 -35.59
N GLN A 140 -1.99 -8.30 -35.61
CA GLN A 140 -2.69 -8.97 -34.52
C GLN A 140 -1.94 -8.83 -33.18
N GLU A 141 -0.61 -8.80 -33.21
CA GLU A 141 0.23 -8.63 -32.01
C GLU A 141 0.03 -7.25 -31.37
N ASP A 142 0.05 -6.19 -32.17
CA ASP A 142 -0.15 -4.82 -31.67
C ASP A 142 -1.57 -4.63 -31.13
N ALA A 143 -2.56 -5.22 -31.80
CA ALA A 143 -3.94 -5.26 -31.33
C ALA A 143 -4.03 -5.96 -29.96
N LYS A 144 -3.37 -7.12 -29.78
CA LYS A 144 -3.29 -7.81 -28.48
C LYS A 144 -2.62 -6.94 -27.41
N LYS A 145 -1.50 -6.29 -27.72
CA LYS A 145 -0.81 -5.39 -26.77
C LYS A 145 -1.71 -4.25 -26.31
N ALA A 146 -2.51 -3.67 -27.20
CA ALA A 146 -3.48 -2.64 -26.82
C ALA A 146 -4.54 -3.18 -25.83
N ILE A 147 -5.05 -4.39 -26.06
CA ILE A 147 -5.99 -5.06 -25.15
C ILE A 147 -5.33 -5.33 -23.78
N VAL A 148 -4.11 -5.87 -23.79
CA VAL A 148 -3.35 -6.15 -22.55
C VAL A 148 -3.16 -4.87 -21.74
N ALA A 149 -2.80 -3.76 -22.39
CA ALA A 149 -2.65 -2.47 -21.72
C ALA A 149 -3.95 -1.98 -21.05
N GLU A 150 -5.12 -2.23 -21.65
CA GLU A 150 -6.41 -1.90 -21.01
C GLU A 150 -6.72 -2.83 -19.83
N ILE A 151 -6.35 -4.11 -19.90
CA ILE A 151 -6.49 -5.06 -18.78
C ILE A 151 -5.58 -4.66 -17.61
N GLU A 152 -4.34 -4.25 -17.89
CA GLU A 152 -3.38 -3.81 -16.86
C GLU A 152 -3.85 -2.56 -16.11
N LYS A 153 -4.68 -1.70 -16.73
CA LYS A 153 -5.34 -0.58 -16.03
C LYS A 153 -6.37 -1.06 -15.00
N LEU A 154 -7.02 -2.20 -15.25
CA LEU A 154 -7.98 -2.81 -14.32
C LEU A 154 -7.28 -3.63 -13.24
N SER A 155 -6.28 -4.43 -13.63
CA SER A 155 -5.51 -5.30 -12.75
C SER A 155 -4.08 -5.48 -13.29
N LYS A 156 -3.11 -4.79 -12.67
CA LYS A 156 -1.69 -4.85 -13.06
C LYS A 156 -1.07 -6.24 -12.91
N ASP A 157 -1.62 -7.04 -12.00
CA ASP A 157 -1.09 -8.37 -11.69
C ASP A 157 -1.71 -9.48 -12.57
N ALA A 158 -2.70 -9.14 -13.40
CA ALA A 158 -3.39 -10.13 -14.25
C ALA A 158 -2.49 -10.60 -15.40
N LYS A 159 -2.36 -11.92 -15.55
CA LYS A 159 -1.51 -12.54 -16.58
C LYS A 159 -2.35 -13.25 -17.65
N GLU A 160 -1.98 -13.09 -18.92
CA GLU A 160 -2.57 -13.89 -20.02
C GLU A 160 -2.33 -15.38 -19.75
N THR A 161 -3.28 -16.24 -20.14
CA THR A 161 -3.37 -17.69 -19.87
C THR A 161 -3.65 -18.10 -18.43
N VAL A 162 -3.29 -17.27 -17.44
CA VAL A 162 -3.56 -17.54 -16.02
C VAL A 162 -4.88 -16.91 -15.58
N ASP A 163 -5.06 -15.61 -15.87
CA ASP A 163 -6.21 -14.81 -15.44
C ASP A 163 -7.20 -14.53 -16.57
N TYR A 164 -6.72 -14.45 -17.80
CA TYR A 164 -7.57 -14.23 -18.98
C TYR A 164 -6.97 -14.85 -20.23
N THR A 165 -7.78 -14.94 -21.28
CA THR A 165 -7.36 -15.38 -22.63
C THR A 165 -7.85 -14.39 -23.67
N ILE A 166 -7.09 -14.22 -24.76
CA ILE A 166 -7.46 -13.36 -25.89
C ILE A 166 -7.55 -14.24 -27.15
N ALA A 167 -8.77 -14.45 -27.65
CA ALA A 167 -9.05 -15.19 -28.88
C ALA A 167 -9.41 -14.24 -30.02
N PHE A 168 -8.73 -14.36 -31.15
CA PHE A 168 -9.01 -13.56 -32.34
C PHE A 168 -10.03 -14.26 -33.24
N THR A 169 -11.02 -13.51 -33.71
CA THR A 169 -12.07 -13.98 -34.63
C THR A 169 -12.09 -13.08 -35.85
N LYS A 170 -11.71 -13.65 -37.00
CA LYS A 170 -11.80 -12.97 -38.30
C LYS A 170 -13.24 -12.92 -38.79
N LYS A 171 -13.62 -11.79 -39.38
CA LYS A 171 -14.89 -11.65 -40.09
C LYS A 171 -14.82 -12.23 -41.51
N THR A 172 -13.65 -12.17 -42.15
CA THR A 172 -13.38 -12.68 -43.49
C THR A 172 -12.01 -13.39 -43.56
N ASN A 173 -11.82 -14.30 -44.51
CA ASN A 173 -10.62 -15.16 -44.61
C ASN A 173 -9.43 -14.51 -45.38
N GLU A 174 -9.31 -13.19 -45.41
CA GLU A 174 -8.28 -12.51 -46.22
C GLU A 174 -7.10 -12.00 -45.39
N GLY A 175 -5.89 -12.48 -45.70
CA GLY A 175 -4.61 -12.07 -45.08
C GLY A 175 -4.37 -12.72 -43.71
N GLU A 176 -3.16 -13.24 -43.45
CA GLU A 176 -2.90 -14.00 -42.22
C GLU A 176 -2.64 -13.12 -40.98
N ASP A 177 -1.97 -11.96 -41.12
CA ASP A 177 -1.37 -11.26 -39.97
C ASP A 177 -1.90 -9.85 -39.63
N VAL A 178 -2.73 -9.26 -40.48
CA VAL A 178 -3.31 -7.92 -40.24
C VAL A 178 -4.77 -8.02 -39.84
N VAL A 179 -5.21 -7.13 -38.95
CA VAL A 179 -6.61 -7.05 -38.52
C VAL A 179 -7.39 -6.14 -39.46
N ALA A 180 -8.57 -6.60 -39.89
CA ALA A 180 -9.47 -5.86 -40.76
C ALA A 180 -10.63 -5.23 -39.96
N GLU A 181 -11.27 -4.22 -40.54
CA GLU A 181 -12.47 -3.60 -39.97
C GLU A 181 -13.58 -4.64 -39.74
N GLY A 182 -14.09 -4.68 -38.51
CA GLY A 182 -15.13 -5.64 -38.11
C GLY A 182 -14.61 -7.01 -37.67
N ASP A 183 -13.30 -7.26 -37.74
CA ASP A 183 -12.70 -8.35 -36.97
C ASP A 183 -12.89 -8.11 -35.47
N SER A 184 -12.74 -9.16 -34.66
CA SER A 184 -12.96 -9.04 -33.22
C SER A 184 -12.00 -9.87 -32.38
N PHE A 185 -11.77 -9.41 -31.16
CA PHE A 185 -11.04 -10.11 -30.12
C PHE A 185 -11.99 -10.42 -28.97
N LYS A 186 -12.13 -11.70 -28.64
CA LYS A 186 -12.83 -12.15 -27.45
C LYS A 186 -11.84 -12.25 -26.30
N VAL A 187 -12.11 -11.50 -25.23
CA VAL A 187 -11.33 -11.55 -23.98
C VAL A 187 -12.18 -12.25 -22.93
N GLU A 188 -11.68 -13.35 -22.37
CA GLU A 188 -12.41 -14.15 -21.40
C GLU A 188 -11.57 -14.36 -20.14
N ALA A 189 -12.11 -13.99 -18.98
CA ALA A 189 -11.48 -14.29 -17.70
C ALA A 189 -11.47 -15.81 -17.48
N THR A 190 -10.33 -16.37 -17.07
CA THR A 190 -10.23 -17.80 -16.80
C THR A 190 -11.05 -18.15 -15.56
N LYS A 191 -11.57 -19.39 -15.50
CA LYS A 191 -12.33 -19.87 -14.33
C LYS A 191 -11.50 -19.86 -13.04
N SER A 192 -10.18 -20.02 -13.16
CA SER A 192 -9.22 -20.00 -12.07
C SER A 192 -8.75 -18.60 -11.68
N SER A 193 -9.10 -17.55 -12.43
CA SER A 193 -8.65 -16.20 -12.11
C SER A 193 -9.16 -15.76 -10.75
N LYS A 194 -8.24 -15.23 -9.94
CA LYS A 194 -8.55 -14.55 -8.67
C LYS A 194 -8.71 -13.04 -8.85
N LEU A 195 -8.36 -12.52 -10.03
CA LEU A 195 -8.26 -11.08 -10.29
C LEU A 195 -9.37 -10.59 -11.21
N LEU A 196 -9.82 -11.40 -12.17
CA LEU A 196 -10.75 -11.00 -13.21
C LEU A 196 -11.99 -11.90 -13.24
N THR A 197 -13.09 -11.35 -13.77
CA THR A 197 -14.31 -12.09 -14.09
C THR A 197 -14.96 -11.51 -15.35
N GLY A 198 -15.87 -12.26 -15.99
CA GLY A 198 -16.62 -11.78 -17.15
C GLY A 198 -15.95 -12.04 -18.50
N THR A 199 -16.52 -11.43 -19.54
CA THR A 199 -16.08 -11.62 -20.93
C THR A 199 -16.40 -10.37 -21.74
N ALA A 200 -15.45 -9.92 -22.56
CA ALA A 200 -15.63 -8.82 -23.50
C ALA A 200 -15.38 -9.26 -24.94
N THR A 201 -16.03 -8.55 -25.87
CA THR A 201 -15.74 -8.64 -27.30
C THR A 201 -15.37 -7.26 -27.80
N ILE A 202 -14.14 -7.13 -28.28
CA ILE A 202 -13.58 -5.86 -28.77
C ILE A 202 -13.58 -5.94 -30.30
N VAL A 203 -14.27 -5.01 -30.95
CA VAL A 203 -14.39 -4.95 -32.40
C VAL A 203 -13.37 -3.97 -32.96
N VAL A 204 -12.68 -4.37 -34.02
CA VAL A 204 -11.75 -3.51 -34.77
C VAL A 204 -12.56 -2.47 -35.52
N VAL A 205 -12.26 -1.20 -35.28
CA VAL A 205 -12.99 -0.07 -35.87
C VAL A 205 -12.23 0.51 -37.06
N LYS A 206 -13.00 1.08 -37.99
CA LYS A 206 -12.44 1.90 -39.07
C LYS A 206 -11.85 3.18 -38.47
N LYS A 207 -10.74 3.62 -39.05
CA LYS A 207 -10.17 4.94 -38.79
C LYS A 207 -11.09 6.06 -39.28
#